data_AF-A0AA38G7U5-F1
#
_entry.id   AF-A0AA38G7U5-F1
#
_cell.length_a   1.000
_cell.length_b   1.000
_cell.length_c   1.000
_cell.angle_alpha   90.00
_cell.angle_beta   90.00
_cell.angle_gamma   90.00
#
_symmetry.space_group_name_H-M   'P 1'
#
loop_
_entity.id
_entity.type
_entity.pdbx_description
1 polymer ?
#
loop_
_entity_poly.entity_id
_entity_poly.type
_entity_poly.pdbx_seq_one_letter_code
_entity_poly.pdbx_strand_id
1 'polypeptide(L)' 'DLNLAFLKDNFPLPNIEQLMGLTTGHEMLSLMDGFFGYNQIVIAPEDHHNTFV' A
#
# COMPACT_ATOMS: atom_id res chain seq x y z
N ASP A 1 -15.40 -15.42 2.60
CA ASP A 1 -14.66 -14.14 2.51
C ASP A 1 -13.17 -14.35 2.60
N LEU A 2 -12.48 -14.08 1.51
CA LEU A 2 -11.04 -14.26 1.38
C LEU A 2 -10.24 -13.31 2.31
N ASN A 3 -10.72 -12.07 2.46
CA ASN A 3 -10.12 -11.06 3.33
C ASN A 3 -10.19 -11.39 4.83
N LEU A 4 -11.00 -12.37 5.23
CA LEU A 4 -11.11 -12.82 6.63
C LEU A 4 -10.17 -14.00 6.95
N ALA A 5 -9.65 -14.68 5.93
CA ALA A 5 -8.78 -15.86 6.09
C ALA A 5 -7.28 -15.50 6.18
N PHE A 6 -6.92 -14.25 5.88
CA PHE A 6 -5.53 -13.79 5.81
C PHE A 6 -5.11 -13.02 7.08
N LEU A 7 -3.87 -13.21 7.53
CA LEU A 7 -3.31 -12.47 8.66
C LEU A 7 -3.18 -10.99 8.26
N LYS A 8 -3.87 -10.09 8.95
CA LYS A 8 -3.78 -8.66 8.67
C LYS A 8 -2.35 -8.19 8.91
N ASP A 9 -1.69 -7.71 7.86
CA ASP A 9 -0.42 -7.02 7.99
C ASP A 9 -0.63 -5.73 8.80
N ASN A 10 0.16 -5.57 9.86
CA ASN A 10 0.10 -4.41 10.75
C ASN A 10 1.14 -3.36 10.36
N PHE A 11 1.54 -3.30 9.09
CA PHE A 11 2.45 -2.27 8.62
C PHE A 11 1.90 -0.88 9.00
N PRO A 12 2.66 -0.09 9.80
CA PRO A 12 2.18 1.19 10.27
C PRO A 12 2.16 2.16 9.09
N LEU A 13 0.96 2.55 8.67
CA LEU A 13 0.79 3.64 7.72
C LEU A 13 1.03 4.97 8.45
N PRO A 14 1.80 5.91 7.87
CA PRO A 14 1.97 7.23 8.45
C PRO A 14 0.60 7.92 8.56
N ASN A 15 0.34 8.55 9.69
CA ASN A 15 -0.86 9.38 9.84
C ASN A 15 -0.73 10.65 8.99
N ILE A 16 -1.85 11.35 8.79
CA ILE A 16 -1.89 12.53 7.94
C ILE A 16 -1.01 13.67 8.47
N GLU A 17 -0.85 13.80 9.79
CA GLU A 17 -0.02 14.84 10.41
C GLU A 17 1.46 14.61 10.10
N GLN A 18 1.92 13.36 10.16
CA GLN A 18 3.28 12.97 9.79
C GLN A 18 3.52 13.23 8.30
N LEU A 19 2.56 12.88 7.44
CA LEU A 19 2.66 13.16 6.00
C LEU A 19 2.73 14.67 5.72
N MET A 20 1.86 15.46 6.35
CA MET A 20 1.86 16.92 6.22
C MET A 20 3.19 17.51 6.68
N GLY A 21 3.73 17.07 7.83
CA GLY A 21 5.02 17.52 8.34
C GLY A 21 6.17 17.24 7.37
N LEU A 22 6.18 16.08 6.72
CA LEU A 22 7.17 15.72 5.69
C LEU A 22 7.06 16.58 4.43
N THR A 23 5.88 17.11 4.12
CA THR A 23 5.65 17.95 2.93
C THR A 23 5.74 19.45 3.20
N THR A 24 5.72 19.85 4.48
CA THR A 24 5.70 21.27 4.88
C THR A 24 7.07 21.90 4.64
N GLY A 25 7.10 23.06 3.97
CA GLY A 25 8.35 23.77 3.65
C GLY A 25 9.01 23.35 2.34
N HIS A 26 8.37 22.47 1.56
CA HIS A 26 8.77 22.19 0.19
C HIS A 26 8.04 23.12 -0.79
N GLU A 27 8.81 23.78 -1.66
CA GLU A 27 8.29 24.73 -2.65
C GLU A 27 7.55 24.04 -3.82
N MET A 28 7.81 22.74 -4.02
CA MET A 28 7.20 21.92 -5.06
C MET A 28 7.07 20.47 -4.58
N LEU A 29 5.91 19.85 -4.85
CA LEU A 29 5.65 18.43 -4.62
C LEU A 29 5.23 17.79 -5.94
N SER A 30 5.76 16.60 -6.23
CA SER A 30 5.31 15.76 -7.34
C SER A 30 4.73 14.47 -6.79
N LEU A 31 3.45 14.22 -7.04
CA LEU A 31 2.78 12.97 -6.70
C LEU A 31 2.84 12.03 -7.90
N MET A 32 3.30 10.80 -7.70
CA MET A 32 3.18 9.75 -8.71
C MET A 32 1.79 9.12 -8.61
N ASP A 33 1.16 8.88 -9.75
CA ASP A 33 -0.09 8.13 -9.80
C ASP A 33 0.16 6.67 -9.38
N GLY A 34 -0.47 6.26 -8.29
CA GLY A 34 -0.37 4.92 -7.73
C GLY A 34 -1.31 3.89 -8.38
N PHE A 35 -2.03 4.26 -9.45
CA PHE A 35 -3.11 3.44 -10.03
C PHE A 35 -2.71 1.99 -10.35
N PHE A 36 -1.46 1.76 -10.76
CA PHE A 36 -0.95 0.41 -11.07
C PHE A 36 -0.03 -0.18 -10.00
N GLY A 37 0.07 0.44 -8.81
CA GLY A 37 1.01 0.03 -7.77
C GLY A 37 0.75 -1.38 -7.24
N TYR A 38 -0.52 -1.75 -7.04
CA TYR A 38 -0.89 -3.07 -6.52
C TYR A 38 -0.57 -4.22 -7.49
N ASN A 39 -0.78 -4.00 -8.79
CA ASN A 39 -0.61 -5.05 -9.81
C ASN A 39 0.86 -5.36 -10.14
N GLN A 40 1.80 -4.59 -9.59
CA GLN A 40 3.24 -4.78 -9.80
C GLN A 40 3.88 -5.58 -8.66
N ILE A 41 3.16 -5.81 -7.56
CA ILE A 41 3.67 -6.56 -6.42
C ILE A 41 3.58 -8.05 -6.75
N VAL A 42 4.73 -8.73 -6.75
CA VAL A 42 4.80 -10.18 -6.99
C VAL A 42 4.16 -10.91 -5.82
N ILE A 43 3.18 -11.77 -6.12
CA ILE A 43 2.57 -12.69 -5.17
C ILE A 43 3.49 -13.91 -5.01
N ALA A 44 3.68 -14.39 -3.79
CA ALA A 44 4.43 -15.60 -3.55
C ALA A 44 3.70 -16.81 -4.19
N PRO A 45 4.39 -17.74 -4.89
CA PRO A 45 3.79 -18.88 -5.58
C PRO A 45 2.73 -19.65 -4.79
N GLU A 46 2.96 -19.81 -3.49
CA GLU A 46 2.09 -20.43 -2.49
C GLU A 46 0.76 -19.70 -2.25
N ASP A 47 0.73 -18.37 -2.44
CA ASP A 47 -0.43 -17.51 -2.15
C ASP A 47 -1.29 -17.22 -3.40
N HIS A 48 -0.89 -17.69 -4.58
CA HIS A 48 -1.68 -17.50 -5.81
C HIS A 48 -3.10 -18.06 -5.66
N HIS A 49 -3.24 -19.24 -5.07
CA HIS A 49 -4.56 -19.88 -4.92
C HIS A 49 -5.52 -19.11 -4.00
N ASN A 50 -5.00 -18.18 -3.19
CA ASN A 50 -5.75 -17.31 -2.29
C ASN A 50 -5.90 -15.88 -2.85
N THR A 51 -5.39 -15.57 -4.04
CA THR A 51 -5.43 -14.20 -4.58
C THR A 51 -6.32 -14.08 -5.81
N PHE A 52 -6.48 -15.15 -6.59
CA PHE A 52 -7.38 -15.15 -7.75
C PHE A 52 -8.75 -15.69 -7.33
N VAL A 53 -9.76 -14.82 -7.40
CA VAL A 53 -11.18 -15.21 -7.44
C VAL A 53 -11.59 -15.33 -8.90
#